data_AF-A0A519H0K8-F1
#
_entry.id   AF-A0A519H0K8-F1
#
_cell.length_a   1.000
_cell.length_b   1.000
_cell.length_c   1.000
_cell.angle_alpha   90.00
_cell.angle_beta   90.00
_cell.angle_gamma   90.00
#
_symmetry.space_group_name_H-M   'P 1'
#
loop_
_entity.id
_entity.type
_entity.pdbx_description
1 polymer ?
#
loop_
_entity_poly.entity_id
_entity_poly.type
_entity_poly.pdbx_seq_one_letter_code
_entity_poly.pdbx_strand_id
1 'polypeptide(L)'
;YTPYRNQSNLPVYDTAANDFNFATVFTDNEFSGHDRISATNAATIGLTTRLYDAETGEQAARFGVAQRYRIKDQAVTLPTSGQTSATNVAQKGVSDLLLGAQINWTSKWSLDTTFQYNPDERRSQRSVVTARYSPEPYHNLTASYRYQGPTVPGGTDGNKSIDVGWQWPLNDLWGDKGKDLGPGRGAGGGRWYAVGRLNYSLQDRKLTDGVLGVEYDGCCWIGRVVLEQLTTGQATASKRIMFQLEFVGFASIGTNPTRTLTQNIQRYQPLRQPYPGASRFTNYD
;
A
#
# COMPACT_ATOMS: atom_id res chain seq x y z
N TYR A 1 30.60 5.08 -9.34
CA TYR A 1 30.76 6.12 -10.38
C TYR A 1 30.52 5.47 -11.73
N THR A 2 29.63 6.05 -12.52
CA THR A 2 29.31 5.62 -13.88
C THR A 2 29.61 6.76 -14.83
N PRO A 3 30.55 6.60 -15.78
CA PRO A 3 30.91 7.68 -16.70
C PRO A 3 29.76 7.97 -17.67
N TYR A 4 29.68 9.23 -18.12
CA TYR A 4 28.72 9.62 -19.13
C TYR A 4 28.99 8.96 -20.48
N ARG A 5 27.93 8.45 -21.11
CA ARG A 5 27.89 8.03 -22.50
C ARG A 5 26.63 8.61 -23.14
N ASN A 6 26.79 9.21 -24.32
CA ASN A 6 25.66 9.71 -25.09
C ASN A 6 24.83 8.52 -25.61
N GLN A 7 23.60 8.42 -25.09
CA GLN A 7 22.64 7.36 -25.41
C GLN A 7 21.41 7.90 -26.14
N SER A 8 21.42 9.17 -26.58
CA SER A 8 20.26 9.85 -27.16
C SER A 8 19.79 9.24 -28.48
N ASN A 9 20.68 8.54 -29.21
CA ASN A 9 20.36 7.86 -30.46
C ASN A 9 19.85 6.42 -30.25
N LEU A 10 19.86 5.91 -29.02
CA LEU A 10 19.32 4.59 -28.72
C LEU A 10 17.82 4.69 -28.45
N PRO A 11 17.00 3.77 -28.99
CA PRO A 11 15.58 3.69 -28.65
C PRO A 11 15.38 3.40 -27.15
N VAL A 12 14.16 3.63 -26.67
CA VAL A 12 13.71 3.27 -25.32
C VAL A 12 12.54 2.31 -25.46
N TYR A 13 12.67 1.11 -24.92
CA TYR A 13 11.68 0.03 -24.95
C TYR A 13 11.12 -0.25 -23.55
N ASP A 14 12.00 -0.55 -22.59
CA ASP A 14 11.64 -1.08 -21.26
C ASP A 14 12.12 -0.20 -20.10
N THR A 15 12.63 0.99 -20.41
CA THR A 15 13.29 1.86 -19.44
C THR A 15 12.38 2.98 -18.96
N ALA A 16 12.28 3.13 -17.65
CA ALA A 16 11.59 4.22 -16.96
C ALA A 16 12.45 4.79 -15.83
N ALA A 17 12.14 6.00 -15.36
CA ALA A 17 12.80 6.55 -14.17
C ALA A 17 12.32 5.81 -12.92
N ASN A 18 13.24 5.43 -12.05
CA ASN A 18 12.91 4.82 -10.76
C ASN A 18 12.37 5.89 -9.80
N ASP A 19 11.31 5.56 -9.07
CA ASP A 19 10.88 6.35 -7.92
C ASP A 19 12.02 6.47 -6.90
N PHE A 20 12.24 7.66 -6.34
CA PHE A 20 13.25 7.87 -5.30
C PHE A 20 12.72 7.46 -3.92
N ASN A 21 13.23 6.36 -3.36
CA ASN A 21 12.79 5.81 -2.07
C ASN A 21 13.90 4.97 -1.40
N PHE A 22 13.64 4.40 -0.22
CA PHE A 22 14.64 3.63 0.53
C PHE A 22 15.19 2.39 -0.19
N ALA A 23 14.45 1.80 -1.14
CA ALA A 23 14.91 0.66 -1.93
C ALA A 23 15.81 1.11 -3.10
N THR A 24 15.55 2.28 -3.68
CA THR A 24 16.25 2.77 -4.89
C THR A 24 17.34 3.79 -4.59
N VAL A 25 17.38 4.40 -3.39
CA VAL A 25 18.38 5.43 -3.05
C VAL A 25 19.82 4.91 -3.07
N PHE A 26 20.01 3.60 -2.94
CA PHE A 26 21.31 2.93 -3.01
C PHE A 26 21.60 2.28 -4.38
N THR A 27 20.66 2.33 -5.33
CA THR A 27 20.91 1.79 -6.67
C THR A 27 21.89 2.70 -7.43
N ASP A 28 22.73 2.05 -8.22
CA ASP A 28 23.71 2.68 -9.10
C ASP A 28 23.05 3.35 -10.31
N ASN A 29 22.00 2.71 -10.84
CA ASN A 29 21.19 3.22 -11.93
C ASN A 29 19.92 3.92 -11.42
N GLU A 30 19.64 5.12 -11.95
CA GLU A 30 18.41 5.87 -11.68
C GLU A 30 17.24 5.43 -12.59
N PHE A 31 17.50 4.56 -13.55
CA PHE A 31 16.50 3.99 -14.45
C PHE A 31 16.25 2.51 -14.18
N SER A 32 15.04 2.05 -14.47
CA SER A 32 14.73 0.62 -14.65
C SER A 32 15.11 0.18 -16.07
N GLY A 33 15.17 -1.12 -16.31
CA GLY A 33 15.48 -1.66 -17.64
C GLY A 33 16.97 -1.50 -18.01
N HIS A 34 17.27 -1.64 -19.30
CA HIS A 34 18.66 -1.65 -19.79
C HIS A 34 18.94 -0.65 -20.92
N ASP A 35 17.95 0.10 -21.40
CA ASP A 35 18.13 1.04 -22.53
C ASP A 35 18.75 2.37 -22.11
N ARG A 36 18.67 2.72 -20.83
CA ARG A 36 19.36 3.88 -20.25
C ARG A 36 20.12 3.51 -18.99
N ILE A 37 21.39 3.87 -19.00
CA ILE A 37 22.26 3.80 -17.83
C ILE A 37 22.61 5.22 -17.42
N SER A 38 22.28 5.60 -16.18
CA SER A 38 22.52 6.94 -15.66
C SER A 38 24.01 7.23 -15.49
N ALA A 39 24.41 8.46 -15.84
CA ALA A 39 25.75 8.96 -15.57
C ALA A 39 25.89 9.36 -14.08
N THR A 40 26.04 8.37 -13.21
CA THR A 40 25.98 8.56 -11.75
C THR A 40 27.35 8.90 -11.19
N ASN A 41 27.51 10.13 -10.68
CA ASN A 41 28.64 10.52 -9.83
C ASN A 41 28.12 11.06 -8.49
N ALA A 42 27.86 10.15 -7.56
CA ALA A 42 27.22 10.47 -6.28
C ALA A 42 27.73 9.58 -5.15
N ALA A 43 27.59 10.06 -3.93
CA ALA A 43 27.75 9.29 -2.70
C ALA A 43 26.42 9.25 -1.95
N THR A 44 25.93 8.05 -1.61
CA THR A 44 24.73 7.89 -0.79
C THR A 44 25.14 7.50 0.62
N ILE A 45 24.56 8.17 1.62
CA ILE A 45 24.71 7.83 3.03
C ILE A 45 23.33 7.50 3.57
N GLY A 46 23.24 6.45 4.38
CA GLY A 46 22.04 6.16 5.13
C GLY A 46 22.34 5.54 6.48
N LEU A 47 21.47 5.81 7.43
CA LEU A 47 21.50 5.29 8.79
C LEU A 47 20.19 4.57 9.04
N THR A 48 20.26 3.34 9.56
CA THR A 48 19.09 2.59 10.01
C THR A 48 19.33 2.11 11.43
N THR A 49 18.38 2.43 12.32
CA THR A 49 18.37 1.93 13.70
C THR A 49 17.17 1.00 13.86
N ARG A 50 17.36 -0.10 14.58
CA ARG A 50 16.30 -1.05 14.94
C ARG A 50 16.32 -1.28 16.44
N LEU A 51 15.14 -1.22 17.05
CA LEU A 51 14.92 -1.52 18.46
C LEU A 51 14.10 -2.79 18.53
N TYR A 52 14.54 -3.73 19.37
CA TYR A 52 13.91 -5.01 19.59
C TYR A 52 13.50 -5.13 21.05
N ASP A 53 12.37 -5.79 21.27
CA ASP A 53 11.94 -6.19 22.60
C ASP A 53 12.88 -7.29 23.13
N ALA A 54 13.33 -7.17 24.37
CA ALA A 54 14.31 -8.08 24.96
C ALA A 54 13.73 -9.44 25.34
N GLU A 55 12.43 -9.51 25.61
CA GLU A 55 11.75 -10.74 26.04
C GLU A 55 11.20 -11.52 24.85
N THR A 56 10.57 -10.83 23.89
CA THR A 56 9.91 -11.47 22.75
C THR A 56 10.80 -11.55 21.50
N GLY A 57 11.83 -10.70 21.41
CA GLY A 57 12.65 -10.55 20.20
C GLY A 57 11.94 -9.83 19.05
N GLU A 58 10.69 -9.37 19.25
CA GLU A 58 9.94 -8.64 18.23
C GLU A 58 10.55 -7.25 18.00
N GLN A 59 10.50 -6.77 16.75
CA GLN A 59 10.96 -5.43 16.44
C GLN A 59 9.96 -4.39 16.95
N ALA A 60 10.29 -3.69 18.03
CA ALA A 60 9.50 -2.60 18.59
C ALA A 60 9.55 -1.34 17.70
N ALA A 61 10.71 -1.00 17.14
CA ALA A 61 10.83 0.15 16.27
C ALA A 61 11.92 0.02 15.20
N ARG A 62 11.76 0.78 14.11
CA ARG A 62 12.74 1.00 13.06
C ARG A 62 12.76 2.47 12.71
N PHE A 63 13.94 3.05 12.62
CA PHE A 63 14.15 4.40 12.11
C PHE A 63 15.15 4.34 10.97
N GLY A 64 14.91 5.09 9.90
CA GLY A 64 15.74 5.15 8.71
C GLY A 64 15.88 6.58 8.22
N VAL A 65 17.10 6.97 7.89
CA VAL A 65 17.40 8.23 7.21
C VAL A 65 18.35 7.92 6.06
N ALA A 66 18.09 8.46 4.87
CA ALA A 66 19.00 8.33 3.73
C ALA A 66 19.02 9.60 2.89
N GLN A 67 20.20 9.94 2.39
CA GLN A 67 20.40 11.07 1.50
C GLN A 67 21.53 10.76 0.51
N ARG A 68 21.37 11.21 -0.73
CA ARG A 68 22.37 11.12 -1.78
C ARG A 68 22.95 12.50 -2.04
N TYR A 69 24.27 12.59 -2.14
CA TYR A 69 24.97 13.78 -2.60
C TYR A 69 25.54 13.53 -3.99
N ARG A 70 25.05 14.28 -4.98
CA ARG A 70 25.54 14.23 -6.37
C ARG A 70 26.68 15.22 -6.55
N ILE A 71 27.83 14.72 -6.97
CA ILE A 71 29.06 15.50 -7.19
C ILE A 71 29.00 16.27 -8.51
N LYS A 72 28.30 15.71 -9.50
CA LYS A 72 28.04 16.31 -10.81
C LYS A 72 26.58 16.05 -11.21
N ASP A 73 26.08 16.88 -12.13
CA ASP A 73 24.79 16.64 -12.75
C ASP A 73 24.77 15.27 -13.42
N GLN A 74 23.67 14.56 -13.26
CA GLN A 74 23.33 13.42 -14.10
C GLN A 74 23.12 13.97 -15.53
N ALA A 75 23.49 13.26 -16.60
CA ALA A 75 23.40 13.82 -17.96
C ALA A 75 22.64 12.94 -18.97
N VAL A 76 22.07 11.82 -18.51
CA VAL A 76 21.37 10.86 -19.38
C VAL A 76 19.87 11.02 -19.17
N THR A 77 19.14 11.27 -20.24
CA THR A 77 17.73 11.65 -20.12
C THR A 77 16.82 10.68 -20.84
N LEU A 78 15.57 10.60 -20.39
CA LEU A 78 14.53 9.87 -21.09
C LEU A 78 13.86 10.83 -22.10
N PRO A 79 13.72 10.43 -23.37
CA PRO A 79 12.92 11.19 -24.32
C PRO A 79 11.47 11.22 -23.82
N THR A 80 10.96 12.40 -23.50
CA THR A 80 9.56 12.58 -23.08
C THR A 80 8.75 12.97 -24.31
N SER A 81 7.61 12.32 -24.55
CA SER A 81 6.74 12.62 -25.69
C SER A 81 6.37 14.12 -25.70
N GLY A 82 6.80 14.85 -26.73
CA GLY A 82 6.41 16.24 -26.96
C GLY A 82 7.27 17.33 -26.29
N GLN A 83 8.40 17.01 -25.63
CA GLN A 83 9.33 18.03 -25.12
C GLN A 83 10.71 17.91 -25.77
N THR A 84 11.21 19.01 -26.33
CA THR A 84 12.56 19.18 -26.93
C THR A 84 13.65 19.46 -25.91
N SER A 85 13.36 19.41 -24.61
CA SER A 85 14.36 19.55 -23.55
C SER A 85 13.99 18.69 -22.35
N ALA A 86 14.95 17.86 -21.92
CA ALA A 86 14.80 17.01 -20.76
C ALA A 86 14.71 17.86 -19.48
N THR A 87 13.51 17.97 -18.92
CA THR A 87 13.20 18.90 -17.84
C THR A 87 13.58 18.40 -16.44
N ASN A 88 13.89 17.11 -16.28
CA ASN A 88 14.21 16.52 -14.96
C ASN A 88 15.57 15.83 -14.95
N VAL A 89 16.61 16.62 -15.20
CA VAL A 89 17.99 16.16 -15.03
C VAL A 89 18.37 16.35 -13.57
N ALA A 90 18.72 15.26 -12.87
CA ALA A 90 19.12 15.34 -11.47
C ALA A 90 20.42 16.16 -11.33
N GLN A 91 20.28 17.34 -10.73
CA GLN A 91 21.38 18.30 -10.60
C GLN A 91 22.39 17.88 -9.52
N LYS A 92 23.59 18.44 -9.61
CA LYS A 92 24.61 18.43 -8.57
C LYS A 92 24.02 19.01 -7.28
N GLY A 93 24.34 18.39 -6.15
CA GLY A 93 23.89 18.82 -4.84
C GLY A 93 23.30 17.69 -4.02
N VAL A 94 22.56 18.06 -2.98
CA VAL A 94 21.86 17.11 -2.12
C VAL A 94 20.58 16.64 -2.80
N SER A 95 20.30 15.35 -2.74
CA SER A 95 18.98 14.83 -3.09
C SER A 95 17.96 15.17 -2.02
N ASP A 96 16.72 14.81 -2.31
CA ASP A 96 15.70 14.64 -1.30
C ASP A 96 16.22 13.80 -0.13
N LEU A 97 15.84 14.22 1.07
CA LEU A 97 16.07 13.51 2.32
C LEU A 97 14.94 12.51 2.52
N LEU A 98 15.29 11.23 2.67
CA LEU A 98 14.36 10.17 3.00
C LEU A 98 14.36 9.94 4.50
N LEU A 99 13.18 9.97 5.11
CA LEU A 99 12.94 9.68 6.53
C LEU A 99 11.90 8.57 6.62
N GLY A 100 12.16 7.56 7.43
CA GLY A 100 11.25 6.44 7.66
C GLY A 100 11.21 6.08 9.14
N ALA A 101 10.03 5.85 9.67
CA ALA A 101 9.86 5.31 11.01
C ALA A 101 8.72 4.30 11.05
N GLN A 102 8.99 3.13 11.62
CA GLN A 102 8.01 2.10 11.90
C GLN A 102 8.05 1.82 13.41
N ILE A 103 6.91 1.90 14.08
CA ILE A 103 6.80 1.76 15.54
C ILE A 103 5.66 0.79 15.84
N ASN A 104 5.97 -0.32 16.49
CA ASN A 104 5.00 -1.24 17.07
C ASN A 104 4.89 -0.91 18.56
N TRP A 105 4.02 0.04 18.92
CA TRP A 105 3.90 0.54 20.30
C TRP A 105 3.44 -0.54 21.28
N THR A 106 2.57 -1.44 20.81
CA THR A 106 2.23 -2.71 21.45
C THR A 106 2.05 -3.77 20.36
N SER A 107 1.80 -5.03 20.74
CA SER A 107 1.37 -6.08 19.80
C SER A 107 0.08 -5.75 19.03
N LYS A 108 -0.68 -4.74 19.49
CA LYS A 108 -1.98 -4.33 18.92
C LYS A 108 -1.88 -3.09 18.04
N TRP A 109 -0.91 -2.21 18.29
CA TRP A 109 -0.79 -0.91 17.61
C TRP A 109 0.50 -0.82 16.81
N SER A 110 0.38 -0.48 15.52
CA SER A 110 1.54 -0.17 14.68
C SER A 110 1.35 1.15 13.94
N LEU A 111 2.40 1.96 13.90
CA LEU A 111 2.48 3.20 13.14
C LEU A 111 3.65 3.09 12.15
N ASP A 112 3.38 3.32 10.87
CA ASP A 112 4.37 3.38 9.80
C ASP A 112 4.35 4.77 9.17
N THR A 113 5.53 5.35 8.97
CA THR A 113 5.69 6.68 8.40
C THR A 113 6.85 6.71 7.43
N THR A 114 6.68 7.41 6.31
CA THR A 114 7.72 7.67 5.33
C THR A 114 7.56 9.08 4.80
N PHE A 115 8.63 9.87 4.84
CA PHE A 115 8.70 11.22 4.28
C PHE A 115 9.87 11.32 3.31
N GLN A 116 9.60 11.93 2.15
CA GLN A 116 10.59 12.37 1.19
C GLN A 116 10.54 13.89 1.16
N TYR A 117 11.62 14.54 1.57
CA TYR A 117 11.71 15.99 1.70
C TYR A 117 12.74 16.55 0.75
N ASN A 118 12.33 17.45 -0.14
CA ASN A 118 13.24 18.15 -1.04
C ASN A 118 13.75 19.42 -0.33
N PRO A 119 15.06 19.51 -0.03
CA PRO A 119 15.62 20.66 0.68
C PRO A 119 15.70 21.93 -0.17
N ASP A 120 15.83 21.81 -1.50
CA ASP A 120 15.94 22.95 -2.41
C ASP A 120 14.60 23.69 -2.53
N GLU A 121 13.50 22.94 -2.66
CA GLU A 121 12.14 23.47 -2.76
C GLU A 121 11.46 23.66 -1.39
N ARG A 122 12.14 23.26 -0.31
CA ARG A 122 11.64 23.29 1.08
C ARG A 122 10.26 22.64 1.27
N ARG A 123 9.95 21.61 0.48
CA ARG A 123 8.66 20.91 0.50
C ARG A 123 8.82 19.40 0.57
N SER A 124 7.84 18.71 1.14
CA SER A 124 7.78 17.25 1.02
C SER A 124 7.29 16.88 -0.38
N GLN A 125 7.96 15.93 -1.04
CA GLN A 125 7.50 15.36 -2.31
C GLN A 125 6.59 14.16 -2.08
N ARG A 126 6.79 13.43 -0.98
CA ARG A 126 5.96 12.27 -0.63
C ARG A 126 5.86 12.15 0.87
N SER A 127 4.65 11.93 1.38
CA SER A 127 4.42 11.63 2.78
C SER A 127 3.41 10.48 2.88
N VAL A 128 3.75 9.45 3.65
CA VAL A 128 2.86 8.34 3.95
C VAL A 128 2.86 8.14 5.45
N VAL A 129 1.68 8.11 6.05
CA VAL A 129 1.48 7.83 7.47
C VAL A 129 0.37 6.79 7.56
N THR A 130 0.66 5.62 8.11
CA THR A 130 -0.28 4.53 8.29
C THR A 130 -0.33 4.11 9.75
N ALA A 131 -1.47 4.32 10.38
CA ALA A 131 -1.77 3.78 11.70
C ALA A 131 -2.62 2.52 11.56
N ARG A 132 -2.34 1.52 12.38
CA ARG A 132 -3.10 0.27 12.44
C ARG A 132 -3.32 -0.16 13.87
N TYR A 133 -4.54 -0.63 14.12
CA TYR A 133 -4.97 -1.25 15.36
C TYR A 133 -5.55 -2.63 15.04
N SER A 134 -4.89 -3.68 15.52
CA SER A 134 -5.33 -5.07 15.33
C SER A 134 -5.13 -5.87 16.63
N PRO A 135 -6.06 -5.78 17.59
CA PRO A 135 -5.88 -6.39 18.91
C PRO A 135 -6.06 -7.91 18.92
N GLU A 136 -6.97 -8.43 18.09
CA GLU A 136 -7.44 -9.81 18.07
C GLU A 136 -7.84 -10.20 16.63
N PRO A 137 -8.02 -11.50 16.32
CA PRO A 137 -8.59 -11.92 15.04
C PRO A 137 -9.91 -11.18 14.73
N TYR A 138 -10.15 -10.88 13.46
CA TYR A 138 -11.34 -10.14 13.00
C TYR A 138 -11.51 -8.71 13.51
N HIS A 139 -10.56 -8.20 14.30
CA HIS A 139 -10.53 -6.82 14.80
C HIS A 139 -9.38 -6.10 14.13
N ASN A 140 -9.67 -5.35 13.09
CA ASN A 140 -8.67 -4.61 12.36
C ASN A 140 -9.22 -3.25 11.96
N LEU A 141 -8.45 -2.21 12.28
CA LEU A 141 -8.70 -0.85 11.85
C LEU A 141 -7.38 -0.29 11.30
N THR A 142 -7.43 0.24 10.09
CA THR A 142 -6.29 0.85 9.42
C THR A 142 -6.68 2.24 8.95
N ALA A 143 -5.83 3.23 9.19
CA ALA A 143 -5.97 4.57 8.66
C ALA A 143 -4.65 5.00 8.03
N SER A 144 -4.68 5.41 6.77
CA SER A 144 -3.51 5.82 6.01
C SER A 144 -3.73 7.18 5.37
N TYR A 145 -2.83 8.11 5.64
CA TYR A 145 -2.71 9.38 4.92
C TYR A 145 -1.60 9.26 3.88
N ARG A 146 -1.88 9.67 2.65
CA ARG A 146 -0.92 9.67 1.54
C ARG A 146 -0.91 11.03 0.87
N TYR A 147 0.28 11.57 0.69
CA TYR A 147 0.53 12.79 -0.06
C TYR A 147 1.64 12.54 -1.06
N GLN A 148 1.41 12.98 -2.29
CA GLN A 148 2.35 12.99 -3.40
C GLN A 148 2.30 14.41 -4.00
N GLY A 149 3.45 15.09 -4.01
CA GLY A 149 3.61 16.38 -4.64
C GLY A 149 3.51 16.29 -6.17
N PRO A 150 3.35 17.43 -6.86
CA PRO A 150 3.37 17.47 -8.32
C PRO A 150 4.67 16.93 -8.92
N THR A 151 4.59 16.26 -10.06
CA THR A 151 5.77 15.66 -10.73
C THR A 151 6.67 16.73 -11.37
N VAL A 152 6.10 17.88 -11.70
CA VAL A 152 6.82 19.03 -12.28
C VAL A 152 6.59 20.29 -11.45
N PRO A 153 7.58 21.21 -11.39
CA PRO A 153 7.39 22.50 -10.73
C PRO A 153 6.18 23.25 -11.31
N GLY A 154 5.23 23.64 -10.46
CA GLY A 154 3.98 24.30 -10.88
C GLY A 154 2.91 23.36 -11.46
N GLY A 155 3.16 22.05 -11.48
CA GLY A 155 2.17 21.04 -11.87
C GLY A 155 1.00 20.94 -10.89
N THR A 156 -0.13 20.45 -11.38
CA THR A 156 -1.35 20.21 -10.60
C THR A 156 -1.69 18.72 -10.46
N ASP A 157 -0.77 17.85 -10.85
CA ASP A 157 -0.90 16.39 -10.89
C ASP A 157 -0.60 15.69 -9.55
N GLY A 158 -0.32 16.47 -8.50
CA GLY A 158 -0.15 15.94 -7.15
C GLY A 158 -1.44 15.30 -6.62
N ASN A 159 -1.29 14.40 -5.63
CA ASN A 159 -2.40 13.69 -5.02
C ASN A 159 -2.33 13.75 -3.49
N LYS A 160 -3.48 13.86 -2.85
CA LYS A 160 -3.63 13.83 -1.39
C LYS A 160 -4.84 13.00 -1.05
N SER A 161 -4.66 11.91 -0.31
CA SER A 161 -5.76 11.01 0.04
C SER A 161 -5.69 10.48 1.47
N ILE A 162 -6.86 10.09 1.97
CA ILE A 162 -7.03 9.35 3.22
C ILE A 162 -7.71 8.03 2.89
N ASP A 163 -7.14 6.93 3.38
CA ASP A 163 -7.64 5.58 3.23
C ASP A 163 -7.94 5.01 4.62
N VAL A 164 -9.18 4.61 4.86
CA VAL A 164 -9.61 3.99 6.12
C VAL A 164 -10.18 2.62 5.80
N GLY A 165 -9.69 1.59 6.47
CA GLY A 165 -10.15 0.21 6.31
C GLY A 165 -10.48 -0.41 7.65
N TRP A 166 -11.51 -1.25 7.70
CA TRP A 166 -11.90 -1.94 8.93
C TRP A 166 -12.49 -3.32 8.67
N GLN A 167 -12.32 -4.17 9.66
CA GLN A 167 -13.08 -5.38 9.91
C GLN A 167 -13.34 -5.42 11.42
N TRP A 168 -14.60 -5.50 11.82
CA TRP A 168 -14.96 -5.46 13.24
C TRP A 168 -16.24 -6.25 13.52
N PRO A 169 -16.29 -7.11 14.55
CA PRO A 169 -17.53 -7.74 14.99
C PRO A 169 -18.44 -6.68 15.63
N LEU A 170 -19.63 -6.48 15.08
CA LEU A 170 -20.59 -5.49 15.59
C LEU A 170 -21.16 -5.88 16.96
N ASN A 171 -21.24 -7.18 17.25
CA ASN A 171 -21.71 -7.71 18.53
C ASN A 171 -20.90 -7.18 19.72
N ASP A 172 -19.62 -6.85 19.52
CA ASP A 172 -18.74 -6.28 20.55
C ASP A 172 -19.26 -4.94 21.09
N LEU A 173 -19.96 -4.16 20.25
CA LEU A 173 -20.56 -2.89 20.65
C LEU A 173 -21.67 -3.06 21.70
N TRP A 174 -22.23 -4.27 21.81
CA TRP A 174 -23.33 -4.60 22.73
C TRP A 174 -22.90 -5.62 23.80
N GLY A 175 -21.59 -5.86 23.95
CA GLY A 175 -20.99 -6.64 25.04
C GLY A 175 -20.79 -8.13 24.77
N ASP A 176 -21.23 -8.66 23.64
CA ASP A 176 -21.00 -10.05 23.24
C ASP A 176 -19.67 -10.15 22.46
N LYS A 177 -18.57 -10.46 23.15
CA LYS A 177 -17.22 -10.59 22.55
C LYS A 177 -16.97 -11.90 21.79
N GLY A 178 -17.89 -12.85 21.87
CA GLY A 178 -17.77 -14.12 21.17
C GLY A 178 -16.68 -15.03 21.74
N LYS A 179 -16.21 -15.96 20.91
CA LYS A 179 -15.17 -16.95 21.25
C LYS A 179 -14.00 -16.80 20.31
N ASP A 180 -12.78 -16.79 20.86
CA ASP A 180 -11.59 -16.95 20.02
C ASP A 180 -11.48 -18.42 19.60
N LEU A 181 -12.02 -18.73 18.42
CA LEU A 181 -11.88 -20.03 17.79
C LEU A 181 -10.61 -20.10 16.95
N GLY A 182 -9.74 -19.09 16.95
CA GLY A 182 -8.58 -19.00 16.08
C GLY A 182 -8.90 -18.57 14.65
N PRO A 183 -7.85 -18.37 13.81
CA PRO A 183 -8.00 -17.79 12.49
C PRO A 183 -8.86 -18.65 11.55
N GLY A 184 -9.74 -18.01 10.79
CA GLY A 184 -10.57 -18.68 9.79
C GLY A 184 -11.73 -19.51 10.34
N ARG A 185 -12.10 -19.36 11.62
CA ARG A 185 -13.26 -20.06 12.23
C ARG A 185 -14.36 -19.14 12.75
N GLY A 186 -14.22 -17.83 12.53
CA GLY A 186 -15.11 -16.80 13.07
C GLY A 186 -14.99 -16.69 14.59
N ALA A 187 -15.64 -15.68 15.17
CA ALA A 187 -15.74 -15.51 16.62
C ALA A 187 -16.93 -16.28 17.24
N GLY A 188 -17.44 -17.32 16.56
CA GLY A 188 -18.66 -18.05 16.90
C GLY A 188 -19.88 -17.65 16.06
N GLY A 189 -20.91 -18.51 16.07
CA GLY A 189 -22.16 -18.27 15.34
C GLY A 189 -23.08 -17.24 16.01
N GLY A 190 -24.00 -16.66 15.24
CA GLY A 190 -24.90 -15.60 15.67
C GLY A 190 -24.31 -14.19 15.59
N ARG A 191 -23.26 -13.97 14.80
CA ARG A 191 -22.44 -12.75 14.88
C ARG A 191 -22.43 -11.95 13.59
N TRP A 192 -22.47 -10.63 13.74
CA TRP A 192 -22.38 -9.66 12.67
C TRP A 192 -20.98 -9.06 12.61
N TYR A 193 -20.45 -8.89 11.41
CA TYR A 193 -19.16 -8.25 11.16
C TYR A 193 -19.36 -7.11 10.17
N ALA A 194 -18.88 -5.92 10.54
CA ALA A 194 -18.76 -4.81 9.61
C ALA A 194 -17.40 -4.87 8.93
N VAL A 195 -17.40 -4.80 7.61
CA VAL A 195 -16.19 -4.77 6.79
C VAL A 195 -16.26 -3.58 5.86
N GLY A 196 -15.14 -2.92 5.65
CA GLY A 196 -15.12 -1.83 4.69
C GLY A 196 -13.76 -1.21 4.47
N ARG A 197 -13.67 -0.44 3.39
CA ARG A 197 -12.55 0.42 3.04
C ARG A 197 -13.08 1.64 2.31
N LEU A 198 -12.62 2.83 2.70
CA LEU A 198 -12.95 4.08 2.07
C LEU A 198 -11.66 4.82 1.74
N ASN A 199 -11.47 5.17 0.47
CA ASN A 199 -10.35 5.97 -0.01
C ASN A 199 -10.85 7.29 -0.59
N TYR A 200 -10.60 8.37 0.15
CA TYR A 200 -11.07 9.71 -0.15
C TYR A 200 -9.93 10.59 -0.64
N SER A 201 -10.08 11.19 -1.83
CA SER A 201 -9.18 12.20 -2.34
C SER A 201 -9.51 13.54 -1.67
N LEU A 202 -8.58 14.05 -0.87
CA LEU A 202 -8.64 15.39 -0.28
C LEU A 202 -8.39 16.49 -1.32
N GLN A 203 -7.69 16.16 -2.41
CA GLN A 203 -7.43 17.07 -3.52
C GLN A 203 -8.72 17.33 -4.32
N ASP A 204 -9.37 16.25 -4.78
CA ASP A 204 -10.58 16.32 -5.61
C ASP A 204 -11.88 16.39 -4.79
N ARG A 205 -11.78 16.29 -3.46
CA ARG A 205 -12.90 16.23 -2.51
C ARG A 205 -13.95 15.15 -2.86
N LYS A 206 -13.49 14.00 -3.34
CA LYS A 206 -14.36 12.88 -3.76
C LYS A 206 -13.88 11.54 -3.21
N LEU A 207 -14.82 10.61 -3.05
CA LEU A 207 -14.52 9.22 -2.75
C LEU A 207 -14.05 8.52 -4.03
N THR A 208 -12.78 8.13 -4.07
CA THR A 208 -12.17 7.49 -5.25
C THR A 208 -12.54 6.01 -5.31
N ASP A 209 -12.42 5.31 -4.18
CA ASP A 209 -12.69 3.88 -4.05
C ASP A 209 -13.36 3.61 -2.70
N GLY A 210 -14.35 2.72 -2.69
CA GLY A 210 -15.16 2.45 -1.51
C GLY A 210 -15.73 1.04 -1.54
N VAL A 211 -15.48 0.28 -0.49
CA VAL A 211 -16.08 -1.03 -0.23
C VAL A 211 -16.76 -0.94 1.14
N LEU A 212 -18.02 -1.33 1.23
CA LEU A 212 -18.78 -1.38 2.47
C LEU A 212 -19.55 -2.69 2.49
N GLY A 213 -19.45 -3.44 3.58
CA GLY A 213 -20.10 -4.73 3.67
C GLY A 213 -20.44 -5.12 5.08
N VAL A 214 -21.37 -6.06 5.15
CA VAL A 214 -21.80 -6.70 6.38
C VAL A 214 -21.79 -8.21 6.15
N GLU A 215 -21.21 -8.93 7.10
CA GLU A 215 -21.20 -10.39 7.11
C GLU A 215 -21.93 -10.90 8.35
N TYR A 216 -22.68 -11.98 8.21
CA TYR A 216 -23.34 -12.68 9.31
C TYR A 216 -22.87 -14.13 9.36
N ASP A 217 -22.30 -14.54 10.49
CA ASP A 217 -21.90 -15.92 10.76
C ASP A 217 -23.03 -16.64 11.49
N GLY A 218 -23.72 -17.54 10.82
CA GLY A 218 -24.79 -18.39 11.35
C GLY A 218 -24.31 -19.77 11.82
N CYS A 219 -23.02 -19.95 12.15
CA CYS A 219 -22.35 -21.22 12.44
C CYS A 219 -22.17 -22.12 11.20
N CYS A 220 -23.28 -22.60 10.63
CA CYS A 220 -23.31 -23.51 9.48
C CYS A 220 -23.42 -22.80 8.13
N TRP A 221 -23.75 -21.52 8.15
CA TRP A 221 -23.85 -20.69 6.95
C TRP A 221 -23.33 -19.28 7.22
N ILE A 222 -22.90 -18.59 6.16
CA ILE A 222 -22.44 -17.20 6.21
C ILE A 222 -23.18 -16.40 5.14
N GLY A 223 -23.83 -15.33 5.56
CA GLY A 223 -24.43 -14.34 4.65
C GLY A 223 -23.48 -13.15 4.49
N ARG A 224 -23.29 -12.67 3.27
CA ARG A 224 -22.51 -11.46 2.98
C ARG A 224 -23.28 -10.54 2.05
N VAL A 225 -23.29 -9.26 2.40
CA VAL A 225 -23.79 -8.20 1.55
C VAL A 225 -22.69 -7.16 1.43
N VAL A 226 -22.23 -6.87 0.22
CA VAL A 226 -21.12 -5.94 -0.03
C VAL A 226 -21.49 -4.98 -1.15
N LEU A 227 -21.35 -3.70 -0.85
CA LEU A 227 -21.42 -2.57 -1.77
C LEU A 227 -19.99 -2.17 -2.15
N GLU A 228 -19.76 -1.96 -3.42
CA GLU A 228 -18.48 -1.54 -3.96
C GLU A 228 -18.70 -0.37 -4.93
N GLN A 229 -17.85 0.63 -4.83
CA GLN A 229 -17.78 1.77 -5.72
C GLN A 229 -16.33 1.97 -6.14
N LEU A 230 -16.05 1.86 -7.44
CA LEU A 230 -14.76 2.24 -8.02
C LEU A 230 -14.95 3.43 -8.95
N THR A 231 -14.14 4.47 -8.76
CA THR A 231 -14.07 5.60 -9.68
C THR A 231 -12.88 5.40 -10.60
N THR A 232 -13.14 5.09 -11.87
CA THR A 232 -12.10 4.90 -12.90
C THR A 232 -12.06 6.10 -13.84
N GLY A 233 -10.89 6.71 -14.02
CA GLY A 233 -10.68 7.78 -15.01
C GLY A 233 -11.42 9.09 -14.69
N GLN A 234 -11.90 9.77 -15.74
CA GLN A 234 -12.63 11.03 -15.65
C GLN A 234 -14.11 10.77 -15.26
N ALA A 235 -14.37 10.85 -13.95
CA ALA A 235 -15.65 11.12 -13.30
C ALA A 235 -16.76 10.05 -13.19
N THR A 236 -16.78 8.95 -13.94
CA THR A 236 -17.86 7.95 -13.79
C THR A 236 -17.53 6.89 -12.73
N ALA A 237 -18.29 6.88 -11.64
CA ALA A 237 -18.19 5.85 -10.61
C ALA A 237 -19.00 4.60 -11.00
N SER A 238 -18.35 3.44 -11.05
CA SER A 238 -19.00 2.14 -11.18
C SER A 238 -19.42 1.63 -9.82
N LYS A 239 -20.70 1.29 -9.65
CA LYS A 239 -21.26 0.78 -8.39
C LYS A 239 -21.73 -0.65 -8.58
N ARG A 240 -21.39 -1.53 -7.65
CA ARG A 240 -21.78 -2.94 -7.66
C ARG A 240 -22.29 -3.35 -6.28
N ILE A 241 -23.32 -4.19 -6.27
CA ILE A 241 -23.83 -4.84 -5.07
C ILE A 241 -23.61 -6.35 -5.23
N MET A 242 -23.05 -6.96 -4.20
CA MET A 242 -22.76 -8.39 -4.14
C MET A 242 -23.49 -9.01 -2.97
N PHE A 243 -24.11 -10.16 -3.25
CA PHE A 243 -24.80 -10.98 -2.26
C PHE A 243 -24.22 -12.38 -2.35
N GLN A 244 -23.80 -12.91 -1.21
CA GLN A 244 -23.32 -14.29 -1.11
C GLN A 244 -23.95 -14.97 0.09
N LEU A 245 -24.39 -16.21 -0.13
CA LEU A 245 -24.75 -17.15 0.93
C LEU A 245 -23.82 -18.36 0.82
N GLU A 246 -23.02 -18.60 1.83
CA GLU A 246 -22.06 -19.71 1.89
C GLU A 246 -22.50 -20.74 2.93
N PHE A 247 -22.71 -21.98 2.52
CA PHE A 247 -22.94 -23.12 3.43
C PHE A 247 -21.59 -23.78 3.72
N VAL A 248 -21.16 -23.69 4.98
CA VAL A 248 -19.83 -24.12 5.42
C VAL A 248 -19.67 -25.61 5.17
N GLY A 249 -18.65 -25.98 4.39
CA GLY A 249 -18.35 -27.38 4.05
C GLY A 249 -19.20 -27.98 2.92
N PHE A 250 -20.02 -27.18 2.22
CA PHE A 250 -20.88 -27.69 1.15
C PHE A 250 -20.74 -26.88 -0.14
N ALA A 251 -21.34 -25.68 -0.20
CA ALA A 251 -21.41 -24.88 -1.41
C ALA A 251 -21.60 -23.39 -1.10
N SER A 252 -21.28 -22.52 -2.06
CA SER A 252 -21.57 -21.09 -1.98
C SER A 252 -22.44 -20.65 -3.15
N ILE A 253 -23.44 -19.81 -2.86
CA ILE A 253 -24.40 -19.28 -3.83
C ILE A 253 -24.22 -17.75 -3.90
N GLY A 254 -24.30 -17.20 -5.11
CA GLY A 254 -24.23 -15.75 -5.35
C GLY A 254 -22.85 -15.27 -5.83
N THR A 255 -22.66 -13.94 -5.82
CA THR A 255 -21.42 -13.29 -6.25
C THR A 255 -20.46 -13.19 -5.07
N ASN A 256 -19.35 -13.94 -5.11
CA ASN A 256 -18.40 -14.02 -4.00
C ASN A 256 -17.62 -12.69 -3.81
N PRO A 257 -17.88 -11.90 -2.73
CA PRO A 257 -17.17 -10.66 -2.46
C PRO A 257 -15.84 -10.89 -1.73
N THR A 258 -15.50 -12.12 -1.33
CA THR A 258 -14.30 -12.43 -0.53
C THR A 258 -13.03 -11.96 -1.22
N ARG A 259 -12.97 -12.06 -2.56
CA ARG A 259 -11.84 -11.53 -3.34
C ARG A 259 -11.75 -10.00 -3.21
N THR A 260 -12.86 -9.29 -3.38
CA THR A 260 -12.91 -7.83 -3.19
C THR A 260 -12.51 -7.44 -1.78
N LEU A 261 -13.03 -8.11 -0.75
CA LEU A 261 -12.69 -7.82 0.66
C LEU A 261 -11.20 -8.08 0.95
N THR A 262 -10.67 -9.22 0.51
CA THR A 262 -9.27 -9.60 0.74
C THR A 262 -8.28 -8.70 0.00
N GLN A 263 -8.62 -8.26 -1.21
CA GLN A 263 -7.76 -7.40 -2.02
C GLN A 263 -7.77 -5.94 -1.56
N ASN A 264 -8.90 -5.47 -1.05
CA ASN A 264 -9.05 -4.06 -0.68
C ASN A 264 -8.73 -3.82 0.79
N ILE A 265 -9.22 -4.65 1.71
CA ILE A 265 -9.08 -4.43 3.15
C ILE A 265 -7.78 -5.09 3.63
N GLN A 266 -6.81 -4.28 4.04
CA GLN A 266 -5.56 -4.79 4.60
C GLN A 266 -5.82 -5.65 5.83
N ARG A 267 -5.16 -6.81 5.95
CA ARG A 267 -5.33 -7.77 7.05
C ARG A 267 -6.76 -8.28 7.26
N TYR A 268 -7.62 -8.19 6.24
CA TYR A 268 -8.91 -8.89 6.28
C TYR A 268 -8.70 -10.39 6.49
N GLN A 269 -9.46 -10.94 7.43
CA GLN A 269 -9.47 -12.36 7.71
C GLN A 269 -10.83 -12.94 7.31
N PRO A 270 -10.88 -13.88 6.35
CA PRO A 270 -12.10 -14.59 6.04
C PRO A 270 -12.68 -15.30 7.27
N LEU A 271 -14.00 -15.22 7.45
CA LEU A 271 -14.70 -15.91 8.55
C LEU A 271 -14.58 -17.44 8.44
N ARG A 272 -14.42 -17.96 7.22
CA ARG A 272 -14.02 -19.33 6.94
C ARG A 272 -12.85 -19.30 5.97
N GLN A 273 -11.81 -20.07 6.25
CA GLN A 273 -10.78 -20.29 5.25
C GLN A 273 -11.44 -20.91 4.01
N PRO A 274 -11.17 -20.38 2.81
CA PRO A 274 -11.60 -21.04 1.59
C PRO A 274 -11.03 -22.45 1.62
N TYR A 275 -11.88 -23.46 1.64
CA TYR A 275 -11.40 -24.83 1.42
C TYR A 275 -10.69 -24.83 0.07
N PRO A 276 -9.41 -25.20 -0.03
CA PRO A 276 -8.89 -25.64 -1.31
C PRO A 276 -9.78 -26.81 -1.70
N GLY A 277 -10.58 -26.65 -2.77
CA GLY A 277 -11.36 -27.75 -3.30
C GLY A 277 -10.43 -28.96 -3.45
N ALA A 278 -10.93 -30.15 -3.12
CA ALA A 278 -10.12 -31.37 -3.17
C ALA A 278 -9.31 -31.38 -4.47
N SER A 279 -7.98 -31.39 -4.36
CA SER A 279 -7.12 -31.49 -5.53
C SER A 279 -7.54 -32.74 -6.29
N ARG A 280 -7.99 -32.56 -7.52
CA ARG A 280 -8.26 -33.66 -8.46
C ARG A 280 -6.99 -34.45 -8.86
N PHE A 281 -5.82 -34.01 -8.36
CA PHE A 281 -4.53 -34.65 -8.54
C PHE A 281 -3.91 -34.97 -7.18
N THR A 282 -4.45 -35.96 -6.46
CA THR A 282 -3.76 -36.55 -5.30
C THR A 282 -3.17 -37.92 -5.57
N ASN A 283 -3.42 -38.51 -6.75
CA ASN A 283 -2.84 -39.80 -7.13
C ASN A 283 -2.17 -39.69 -8.50
N TYR A 284 -0.89 -39.35 -8.50
CA TYR A 284 0.04 -39.85 -9.52
C TYR A 284 1.15 -40.56 -8.75
N ASP A 285 1.03 -41.88 -8.64
CA ASP A 285 2.18 -42.78 -8.52
C ASP A 285 2.79 -42.98 -9.90
#